data_AF-A0A1H6EZ37-F1
#
_entry.id   AF-A0A1H6EZ37-F1
#
_cell.length_a   1.000
_cell.length_b   1.000
_cell.length_c   1.000
_cell.angle_alpha   90.00
_cell.angle_beta   90.00
_cell.angle_gamma   90.00
#
_symmetry.space_group_name_H-M   'P 1'
#
loop_
_entity.id
_entity.type
_entity.pdbx_description
1 polymer ?
#
loop_
_entity_poly.entity_id
_entity_poly.type
_entity_poly.pdbx_seq_one_letter_code
_entity_poly.pdbx_strand_id
1 'polypeptide(L)'
;MADGVHDGEPDGEPEEILARVAAIDVGKDSGMVCTRLPHDTRAGRKVQKVWEIPARHDDILALGDHLRAHGVERVVIESTSDYWRIFYYLLEAAGLVVWLVNAREVRNVPGRPKTDKLDAVWLCKLNERGMLRPSFVPPAEIRDLRQLTRLRTKLGQDAARHMNRIEKVLEDALLKISVVLSDLFGTSGRRILNALVAGQRDPARLAELADYRVRASPARLRAALTGRFRDVHAVEIGMLLELIGLLEAKVADLDDQIAAMVADLPGAAPACGICALVGGEHAPGCADAGVRLLGLAERLDEITGVGMSCAQVIIAELGTHVTTQFPTAGHAAAWAKLVPVVRQSGKTSRSGPTGKGNRWLRGALGTAAMATAKSKGTFLGERYQRIRRRRGKQKAMVAVGRSILEIAYLLIANPTLRFHDLGADYYDRLNSPEQQARRKIREIERLTGKKVHLVDGEAVAS
;
A
#
# COMPACT_ATOMS: atom_id res chain seq x y z
N MET A 1 11.62 -44.03 -19.26
CA MET A 1 11.47 -43.28 -20.52
C MET A 1 10.92 -41.92 -20.14
N ALA A 2 11.66 -40.88 -20.47
CA ALA A 2 11.39 -39.51 -20.06
C ALA A 2 10.52 -38.85 -21.14
N ASP A 3 9.24 -38.61 -20.84
CA ASP A 3 8.43 -37.72 -21.65
C ASP A 3 8.78 -36.28 -21.28
N GLY A 4 9.62 -35.69 -22.14
CA GLY A 4 9.93 -34.27 -22.12
C GLY A 4 8.67 -33.49 -22.49
N VAL A 5 8.04 -32.88 -21.48
CA VAL A 5 7.12 -31.77 -21.71
C VAL A 5 7.97 -30.61 -22.21
N HIS A 6 7.91 -30.37 -23.52
CA HIS A 6 8.32 -29.10 -24.10
C HIS A 6 7.38 -28.01 -23.55
N ASP A 7 7.79 -27.36 -22.47
CA ASP A 7 7.24 -26.06 -22.07
C ASP A 7 7.72 -25.02 -23.07
N GLY A 8 7.10 -25.00 -24.25
CA GLY A 8 7.15 -23.84 -25.13
C GLY A 8 6.32 -22.73 -24.50
N GLU A 9 6.98 -21.75 -23.87
CA GLU A 9 6.35 -20.44 -23.65
C GLU A 9 5.98 -19.90 -25.04
N PRO A 10 4.71 -19.57 -25.32
CA PRO A 10 4.40 -18.87 -26.55
C PRO A 10 5.05 -17.49 -26.49
N ASP A 11 6.14 -17.30 -27.24
CA ASP A 11 6.69 -15.99 -27.59
C ASP A 11 5.67 -15.29 -28.52
N GLY A 12 4.64 -14.73 -27.89
CA GLY A 12 3.52 -14.06 -28.55
C GLY A 12 3.43 -12.57 -28.21
N GLU A 13 4.40 -12.00 -27.48
CA GLU A 13 4.48 -10.54 -27.36
C GLU A 13 5.16 -9.99 -28.61
N PRO A 14 4.44 -9.31 -29.52
CA PRO A 14 5.07 -8.69 -30.67
C PRO A 14 6.13 -7.70 -30.17
N GLU A 15 7.34 -7.77 -30.76
CA GLU A 15 8.40 -6.82 -30.46
C GLU A 15 7.93 -5.42 -30.90
N GLU A 16 7.40 -4.64 -29.95
CA GLU A 16 6.86 -3.32 -30.21
C GLU A 16 8.01 -2.33 -30.45
N ILE A 17 8.44 -2.24 -31.71
CA ILE A 17 9.41 -1.22 -32.14
C ILE A 17 8.65 0.05 -32.53
N LEU A 18 8.81 1.10 -31.73
CA LEU A 18 8.14 2.37 -31.95
C LEU A 18 8.83 3.24 -33.01
N ALA A 19 8.02 3.79 -33.91
CA ALA A 19 8.34 4.76 -34.96
C ALA A 19 9.06 6.02 -34.44
N ARG A 20 8.33 6.67 -33.53
CA ARG A 20 8.50 8.05 -33.09
C ARG A 20 8.47 8.09 -31.57
N VAL A 21 9.64 8.22 -30.95
CA VAL A 21 9.77 8.19 -29.49
C VAL A 21 10.48 9.40 -28.94
N ALA A 22 10.17 9.72 -27.69
CA ALA A 22 10.93 10.66 -26.90
C ALA A 22 11.33 10.04 -25.55
N ALA A 23 12.40 10.55 -24.97
CA ALA A 23 12.74 10.33 -23.58
C ALA A 23 13.26 11.61 -22.92
N ILE A 24 13.03 11.72 -21.62
CA ILE A 24 13.43 12.87 -20.82
C ILE A 24 14.17 12.36 -19.58
N ASP A 25 15.44 12.77 -19.47
CA ASP A 25 16.17 12.68 -18.21
C ASP A 25 15.93 13.97 -17.42
N VAL A 26 15.41 13.86 -16.20
CA VAL A 26 14.86 15.00 -15.45
C VAL A 26 15.76 15.44 -14.30
N GLY A 27 16.08 16.73 -14.28
CA GLY A 27 16.77 17.45 -13.21
C GLY A 27 15.83 18.32 -12.39
N LYS A 28 16.40 19.11 -11.47
CA LYS A 28 15.62 19.98 -10.57
C LYS A 28 15.03 21.18 -11.31
N ASP A 29 15.80 21.76 -12.22
CA ASP A 29 15.57 23.03 -12.91
C ASP A 29 15.44 22.87 -14.43
N SER A 30 15.86 21.73 -14.98
CA SER A 30 15.78 21.41 -16.40
C SER A 30 15.50 19.92 -16.65
N GLY A 31 15.22 19.59 -17.90
CA GLY A 31 15.16 18.21 -18.40
C GLY A 31 15.89 18.10 -19.73
N MET A 32 16.65 17.02 -19.89
CA MET A 32 17.34 16.68 -21.14
C MET A 32 16.42 15.82 -21.99
N VAL A 33 15.92 16.38 -23.08
CA VAL A 33 14.99 15.72 -24.00
C VAL A 33 15.77 15.08 -25.14
N CYS A 34 15.45 13.83 -25.46
CA CYS A 34 15.89 13.16 -26.67
C CYS A 34 14.69 12.70 -27.49
N THR A 35 14.67 12.98 -28.79
CA THR A 35 13.69 12.42 -29.73
C THR A 35 14.38 11.55 -30.76
N ARG A 36 13.75 10.44 -31.14
CA ARG A 36 14.16 9.60 -32.28
C ARG A 36 12.97 9.43 -33.22
N LEU A 37 13.07 10.09 -34.37
CA LEU A 37 11.99 10.16 -35.37
C LEU A 37 12.46 9.58 -36.71
N PRO A 38 11.57 9.10 -37.59
CA PRO A 38 11.92 8.73 -38.97
C PRO A 38 12.54 9.92 -39.71
N HIS A 39 13.51 9.64 -40.58
CA HIS A 39 14.09 10.66 -41.44
C HIS A 39 13.16 10.97 -42.62
N ASP A 40 12.89 12.25 -42.88
CA ASP A 40 11.86 12.68 -43.84
C ASP A 40 12.09 12.15 -45.26
N THR A 41 13.35 12.08 -45.71
CA THR A 41 13.71 11.70 -47.09
C THR A 41 14.48 10.38 -47.24
N ARG A 42 14.92 9.74 -46.15
CA ARG A 42 15.77 8.54 -46.21
C ARG A 42 15.10 7.39 -45.47
N ALA A 43 14.47 6.49 -46.22
CA ALA A 43 13.81 5.31 -45.66
C ALA A 43 14.78 4.51 -44.76
N GLY A 44 14.30 4.09 -43.59
CA GLY A 44 15.08 3.34 -42.60
C GLY A 44 16.11 4.15 -41.80
N ARG A 45 16.38 5.41 -42.14
CA ARG A 45 17.21 6.31 -41.30
C ARG A 45 16.33 6.99 -40.26
N LYS A 46 16.92 7.30 -39.10
CA LYS A 46 16.28 8.06 -38.02
C LYS A 46 17.06 9.34 -37.73
N VAL A 47 16.34 10.38 -37.34
CA VAL A 47 16.89 11.64 -36.83
C VAL A 47 16.83 11.60 -35.31
N GLN A 48 17.99 11.79 -34.68
CA GLN A 48 18.11 11.94 -33.23
C GLN A 48 18.41 13.40 -32.90
N LYS A 49 17.55 14.01 -32.07
CA LYS A 49 17.78 15.35 -31.53
C LYS A 49 17.85 15.27 -30.01
N VAL A 50 18.75 16.04 -29.42
CA VAL A 50 18.93 16.10 -27.96
C VAL A 50 19.12 17.55 -27.57
N TRP A 51 18.31 18.05 -26.64
CA TRP A 51 18.38 19.42 -26.16
C TRP A 51 17.86 19.50 -24.73
N GLU A 52 18.24 20.56 -24.04
CA GLU A 52 17.77 20.85 -22.70
C GLU A 52 16.56 21.78 -22.75
N ILE A 53 15.59 21.56 -21.85
CA ILE A 53 14.48 22.49 -21.62
C ILE A 53 14.39 22.86 -20.14
N PRO A 54 14.03 24.12 -19.81
CA PRO A 54 13.73 24.48 -18.42
C PRO A 54 12.52 23.72 -17.89
N ALA A 55 12.56 23.34 -16.62
CA ALA A 55 11.44 22.72 -15.91
C ALA A 55 10.41 23.78 -15.45
N ARG A 56 9.84 24.53 -16.40
CA ARG A 56 8.81 25.55 -16.15
C ARG A 56 7.54 25.20 -16.91
N HIS A 57 6.41 25.61 -16.36
CA HIS A 57 5.09 25.24 -16.88
C HIS A 57 4.95 25.48 -18.40
N ASP A 58 5.21 26.69 -18.87
CA ASP A 58 5.02 27.07 -20.27
C ASP A 58 6.03 26.40 -21.21
N ASP A 59 7.27 26.19 -20.74
CA ASP A 59 8.29 25.46 -21.50
C ASP A 59 7.89 23.98 -21.72
N ILE A 60 7.27 23.35 -20.71
CA ILE A 60 6.80 21.96 -20.83
C ILE A 60 5.53 21.87 -21.68
N LEU A 61 4.64 22.87 -21.64
CA LEU A 61 3.50 22.93 -22.56
C LEU A 61 3.98 23.05 -24.02
N ALA A 62 4.92 23.95 -24.29
CA ALA A 62 5.52 24.08 -25.61
C ALA A 62 6.24 22.80 -26.06
N LEU A 63 6.89 22.08 -25.13
CA LEU A 63 7.42 20.74 -25.42
C LEU A 63 6.27 19.77 -25.79
N GLY A 64 5.17 19.76 -25.04
CA GLY A 64 4.02 18.90 -25.32
C GLY A 64 3.47 19.10 -26.73
N ASP A 65 3.24 20.36 -27.11
CA ASP A 65 2.80 20.73 -28.47
C ASP A 65 3.81 20.28 -29.53
N HIS A 66 5.10 20.49 -29.28
CA HIS A 66 6.17 20.06 -30.17
C HIS A 66 6.16 18.54 -30.38
N LEU A 67 6.12 17.75 -29.31
CA LEU A 67 6.12 16.28 -29.40
C LEU A 67 4.86 15.75 -30.09
N ARG A 68 3.70 16.36 -29.80
CA ARG A 68 2.43 16.02 -30.44
C ARG A 68 2.44 16.31 -31.94
N ALA A 69 2.93 17.49 -32.34
CA ALA A 69 3.05 17.88 -33.74
C ALA A 69 3.96 16.94 -34.55
N HIS A 70 4.97 16.34 -33.89
CA HIS A 70 5.86 15.35 -34.50
C HIS A 70 5.31 13.91 -34.45
N GLY A 71 4.12 13.71 -33.90
CA GLY A 71 3.45 12.40 -33.80
C GLY A 71 4.19 11.43 -32.89
N VAL A 72 4.79 11.92 -31.79
CA VAL A 72 5.48 11.05 -30.83
C VAL A 72 4.48 10.08 -30.21
N GLU A 73 4.77 8.79 -30.34
CA GLU A 73 3.90 7.69 -29.91
C GLU A 73 4.04 7.42 -28.41
N ARG A 74 5.24 7.64 -27.85
CA ARG A 74 5.53 7.41 -26.43
C ARG A 74 6.64 8.30 -25.93
N VAL A 75 6.42 8.93 -24.78
CA VAL A 75 7.43 9.67 -24.02
C VAL A 75 7.81 8.86 -22.78
N VAL A 76 9.11 8.65 -22.57
CA VAL A 76 9.62 8.02 -21.34
C VAL A 76 10.27 9.06 -20.43
N ILE A 77 10.01 8.98 -19.14
CA ILE A 77 10.59 9.88 -18.12
C ILE A 77 11.23 9.01 -17.02
N GLU A 78 12.51 9.26 -16.69
CA GLU A 78 13.16 8.56 -15.57
C GLU A 78 12.64 9.11 -14.21
N SER A 79 12.30 8.22 -13.28
CA SER A 79 11.81 8.59 -11.94
C SER A 79 12.93 9.11 -11.02
N THR A 80 13.31 10.38 -11.21
CA THR A 80 14.25 11.10 -10.33
C THR A 80 13.49 12.03 -9.38
N SER A 81 13.61 11.76 -8.06
CA SER A 81 12.96 12.56 -7.00
C SER A 81 11.45 12.75 -7.28
N ASP A 82 10.92 13.97 -7.06
CA ASP A 82 9.59 14.39 -7.51
C ASP A 82 9.63 15.27 -8.79
N TYR A 83 10.81 15.49 -9.37
CA TYR A 83 10.99 16.41 -10.51
C TYR A 83 10.29 15.95 -11.78
N TRP A 84 10.12 14.65 -11.96
CA TRP A 84 9.38 14.06 -13.08
C TRP A 84 7.91 14.53 -13.16
N ARG A 85 7.31 15.03 -12.07
CA ARG A 85 5.88 15.35 -12.00
C ARG A 85 5.45 16.42 -12.98
N ILE A 86 6.20 17.51 -13.08
CA ILE A 86 5.86 18.61 -13.99
C ILE A 86 5.84 18.14 -15.44
N PHE A 87 6.84 17.34 -15.84
CA PHE A 87 6.90 16.73 -17.17
C PHE A 87 5.77 15.73 -17.37
N TYR A 88 5.56 14.80 -16.45
CA TYR A 88 4.54 13.76 -16.60
C TYR A 88 3.14 14.37 -16.69
N TYR A 89 2.76 15.25 -15.75
CA TYR A 89 1.40 15.77 -15.66
C TYR A 89 1.05 16.65 -16.86
N LEU A 90 1.96 17.53 -17.30
CA LEU A 90 1.69 18.42 -18.42
C LEU A 90 1.72 17.69 -19.76
N LEU A 91 2.62 16.71 -19.95
CA LEU A 91 2.65 15.92 -21.19
C LEU A 91 1.47 14.94 -21.27
N GLU A 92 1.05 14.36 -20.15
CA GLU A 92 -0.20 13.57 -20.06
C GLU A 92 -1.42 14.45 -20.40
N ALA A 93 -1.50 15.65 -19.83
CA ALA A 93 -2.57 16.60 -20.12
C ALA A 93 -2.57 17.08 -21.59
N ALA A 94 -1.40 17.13 -22.25
CA ALA A 94 -1.28 17.40 -23.68
C ALA A 94 -1.74 16.21 -24.57
N GLY A 95 -2.15 15.09 -23.96
CA GLY A 95 -2.67 13.90 -24.64
C GLY A 95 -1.58 12.96 -25.16
N LEU A 96 -0.35 13.07 -24.64
CA LEU A 96 0.74 12.14 -24.98
C LEU A 96 0.67 10.87 -24.12
N VAL A 97 1.10 9.74 -24.67
CA VAL A 97 1.33 8.52 -23.90
C VAL A 97 2.65 8.67 -23.14
N VAL A 98 2.57 8.82 -21.82
CA VAL A 98 3.75 9.06 -20.97
C VAL A 98 4.02 7.88 -20.05
N TRP A 99 5.22 7.33 -20.13
CA TRP A 99 5.71 6.27 -19.26
C TRP A 99 6.73 6.81 -18.27
N LEU A 100 6.40 6.74 -16.99
CA LEU A 100 7.38 6.93 -15.92
C LEU A 100 8.14 5.61 -15.75
N VAL A 101 9.47 5.60 -15.75
CA VAL A 101 10.27 4.37 -15.59
C VAL A 101 11.12 4.38 -14.33
N ASN A 102 11.34 3.20 -13.75
CA ASN A 102 12.11 3.08 -12.52
C ASN A 102 13.60 3.29 -12.79
N ALA A 103 14.19 4.31 -12.17
CA ALA A 103 15.61 4.62 -12.36
C ALA A 103 16.54 3.43 -12.04
N ARG A 104 16.17 2.56 -11.08
CA ARG A 104 16.99 1.39 -10.74
C ARG A 104 16.97 0.32 -11.82
N GLU A 105 15.85 0.16 -12.53
CA GLU A 105 15.73 -0.83 -13.60
C GLU A 105 16.53 -0.37 -14.82
N VAL A 106 16.45 0.92 -15.16
CA VAL A 106 17.24 1.53 -16.23
C VAL A 106 18.75 1.49 -15.93
N ARG A 107 19.17 1.74 -14.68
CA ARG A 107 20.59 1.68 -14.26
C ARG A 107 21.26 0.33 -14.47
N ASN A 108 20.49 -0.76 -14.44
CA ASN A 108 21.04 -2.11 -14.56
C ASN A 108 21.19 -2.58 -16.01
N VAL A 109 20.78 -1.78 -16.99
CA VAL A 109 20.94 -2.13 -18.41
C VAL A 109 22.39 -1.87 -18.84
N PRO A 110 23.12 -2.88 -19.37
CA PRO A 110 24.51 -2.72 -19.82
C PRO A 110 24.67 -1.61 -20.86
N GLY A 111 25.79 -0.87 -20.79
CA GLY A 111 26.11 0.19 -21.75
C GLY A 111 25.54 1.57 -21.41
N ARG A 112 24.94 1.75 -20.22
CA ARG A 112 24.48 3.08 -19.75
C ARG A 112 25.64 4.08 -19.71
N PRO A 113 25.50 5.24 -20.36
CA PRO A 113 26.48 6.33 -20.33
C PRO A 113 26.60 7.02 -18.96
N LYS A 114 27.49 8.02 -18.84
CA LYS A 114 27.73 8.78 -17.59
C LYS A 114 27.26 10.24 -17.62
N THR A 115 26.68 10.70 -18.72
CA THR A 115 26.31 12.11 -18.91
C THR A 115 24.82 12.22 -19.24
N ASP A 116 24.13 13.22 -18.70
CA ASP A 116 22.68 13.44 -18.86
C ASP A 116 22.23 13.41 -20.34
N LYS A 117 23.01 14.05 -21.24
CA LYS A 117 22.76 14.02 -22.70
C LYS A 117 22.71 12.61 -23.27
N LEU A 118 23.68 11.77 -22.87
CA LEU A 118 23.77 10.40 -23.36
C LEU A 118 22.78 9.48 -22.64
N ASP A 119 22.41 9.78 -21.40
CA ASP A 119 21.38 9.06 -20.65
C ASP A 119 19.99 9.27 -21.26
N ALA A 120 19.63 10.49 -21.67
CA ALA A 120 18.42 10.75 -22.44
C ALA A 120 18.39 9.99 -23.78
N VAL A 121 19.53 9.93 -24.48
CA VAL A 121 19.67 9.13 -25.71
C VAL A 121 19.49 7.64 -25.44
N TRP A 122 20.07 7.15 -24.35
CA TRP A 122 19.98 5.76 -23.95
C TRP A 122 18.54 5.37 -23.61
N LEU A 123 17.85 6.15 -22.77
CA LEU A 123 16.44 5.98 -22.46
C LEU A 123 15.58 5.96 -23.73
N CYS A 124 15.83 6.89 -24.66
CA CYS A 124 15.07 6.96 -25.91
C CYS A 124 15.27 5.71 -26.79
N LYS A 125 16.48 5.14 -26.81
CA LYS A 125 16.81 3.90 -27.53
C LYS A 125 16.17 2.66 -26.89
N LEU A 126 16.02 2.63 -25.57
CA LEU A 126 15.31 1.55 -24.87
C LEU A 126 13.80 1.66 -25.09
N ASN A 127 13.27 2.89 -25.08
CA ASN A 127 11.87 3.18 -25.38
C ASN A 127 11.48 2.73 -26.79
N GLU A 128 12.32 3.04 -27.78
CA GLU A 128 12.15 2.61 -29.17
C GLU A 128 11.99 1.10 -29.34
N ARG A 129 12.66 0.30 -28.49
CA ARG A 129 12.72 -1.16 -28.60
C ARG A 129 11.78 -1.89 -27.63
N GLY A 130 10.88 -1.19 -26.95
CA GLY A 130 10.01 -1.80 -25.95
C GLY A 130 10.74 -2.41 -24.74
N MET A 131 12.01 -2.04 -24.50
CA MET A 131 12.83 -2.66 -23.44
C MET A 131 12.60 -2.06 -22.04
N LEU A 132 11.54 -1.26 -21.89
CA LEU A 132 11.21 -0.56 -20.66
C LEU A 132 9.86 -1.02 -20.12
N ARG A 133 9.72 -0.97 -18.80
CA ARG A 133 8.45 -1.25 -18.12
C ARG A 133 7.97 0.02 -17.40
N PRO A 134 6.71 0.42 -17.59
CA PRO A 134 6.18 1.60 -16.92
C PRO A 134 6.01 1.33 -15.43
N SER A 135 6.32 2.34 -14.62
CA SER A 135 5.92 2.45 -13.24
C SER A 135 4.47 2.91 -13.17
N PHE A 136 3.72 2.39 -12.20
CA PHE A 136 2.34 2.77 -12.00
C PHE A 136 2.21 4.23 -11.50
N VAL A 137 1.67 5.10 -12.35
CA VAL A 137 1.19 6.43 -12.00
C VAL A 137 -0.33 6.40 -12.07
N PRO A 138 -1.05 6.69 -10.97
CA PRO A 138 -2.50 6.64 -10.98
C PRO A 138 -3.12 7.90 -11.60
N PRO A 139 -4.44 7.85 -11.93
CA PRO A 139 -5.23 9.03 -12.31
C PRO A 139 -5.14 10.18 -11.29
N ALA A 140 -5.44 11.40 -11.73
CA ALA A 140 -5.26 12.62 -10.95
C ALA A 140 -5.97 12.56 -9.59
N GLU A 141 -7.23 12.15 -9.57
CA GLU A 141 -8.05 12.05 -8.36
C GLU A 141 -7.45 11.07 -7.32
N ILE A 142 -6.83 9.98 -7.79
CA ILE A 142 -6.13 9.03 -6.91
C ILE A 142 -4.77 9.59 -6.48
N ARG A 143 -4.09 10.39 -7.30
CA ARG A 143 -2.85 11.10 -6.91
C ARG A 143 -3.11 12.09 -5.79
N ASP A 144 -4.21 12.83 -5.86
CA ASP A 144 -4.60 13.81 -4.86
C ASP A 144 -4.97 13.11 -3.55
N LEU A 145 -5.73 12.00 -3.63
CA LEU A 145 -6.02 11.18 -2.45
C LEU A 145 -4.74 10.61 -1.82
N ARG A 146 -3.76 10.16 -2.63
CA ARG A 146 -2.44 9.74 -2.12
C ARG A 146 -1.74 10.88 -1.39
N GLN A 147 -1.82 12.10 -1.90
CA GLN A 147 -1.17 13.24 -1.25
C GLN A 147 -1.72 13.45 0.16
N LEU A 148 -3.04 13.47 0.34
CA LEU A 148 -3.66 13.70 1.65
C LEU A 148 -3.49 12.51 2.60
N THR A 149 -3.71 11.26 2.15
CA THR A 149 -3.53 10.06 3.00
C THR A 149 -2.07 9.90 3.47
N ARG A 150 -1.10 10.25 2.63
CA ARG A 150 0.33 10.25 3.00
C ARG A 150 0.66 11.40 3.95
N LEU A 151 0.09 12.59 3.75
CA LEU A 151 0.25 13.71 4.69
C LEU A 151 -0.32 13.36 6.07
N ARG A 152 -1.55 12.85 6.12
CA ARG A 152 -2.21 12.37 7.34
C ARG A 152 -1.34 11.37 8.10
N THR A 153 -0.75 10.41 7.38
CA THR A 153 0.18 9.43 7.96
C THR A 153 1.43 10.08 8.54
N LYS A 154 2.02 11.08 7.86
CA LYS A 154 3.18 11.83 8.38
C LYS A 154 2.84 12.62 9.63
N LEU A 155 1.73 13.36 9.63
CA LEU A 155 1.32 14.14 10.80
C LEU A 155 1.07 13.25 12.03
N GLY A 156 0.45 12.08 11.83
CA GLY A 156 0.31 11.10 12.91
C GLY A 156 1.66 10.54 13.41
N GLN A 157 2.62 10.31 12.50
CA GLN A 157 3.98 9.94 12.89
C GLN A 157 4.68 11.06 13.66
N ASP A 158 4.44 12.31 13.31
CA ASP A 158 5.03 13.48 13.95
C ASP A 158 4.48 13.65 15.36
N ALA A 159 3.17 13.50 15.56
CA ALA A 159 2.56 13.45 16.88
C ALA A 159 3.19 12.34 17.74
N ALA A 160 3.33 11.13 17.20
CA ALA A 160 3.99 10.03 17.89
C ALA A 160 5.47 10.32 18.21
N ARG A 161 6.19 11.05 17.34
CA ARG A 161 7.57 11.51 17.62
C ARG A 161 7.60 12.46 18.80
N HIS A 162 6.64 13.39 18.91
CA HIS A 162 6.53 14.30 20.05
C HIS A 162 6.12 13.59 21.34
N MET A 163 5.20 12.62 21.28
CA MET A 163 4.85 11.76 22.41
C MET A 163 6.07 11.02 22.96
N ASN A 164 6.86 10.39 22.07
CA ASN A 164 8.09 9.73 22.47
C ASN A 164 9.13 10.69 23.07
N ARG A 165 9.16 11.96 22.63
CA ARG A 165 10.02 12.99 23.25
C ARG A 165 9.56 13.33 24.66
N ILE A 166 8.25 13.48 24.92
CA ILE A 166 7.71 13.68 26.26
C ILE A 166 8.14 12.55 27.20
N GLU A 167 8.07 11.29 26.76
CA GLU A 167 8.58 10.17 27.56
C GLU A 167 10.06 10.34 27.91
N LYS A 168 10.90 10.81 26.98
CA LYS A 168 12.32 11.08 27.25
C LYS A 168 12.54 12.22 28.24
N VAL A 169 11.71 13.25 28.21
CA VAL A 169 11.76 14.35 29.19
C VAL A 169 11.37 13.84 30.58
N LEU A 170 10.37 12.98 30.69
CA LEU A 170 10.01 12.35 31.96
C LEU A 170 11.14 11.47 32.52
N GLU A 171 11.83 10.74 31.64
CA GLU A 171 13.00 9.94 32.00
C GLU A 171 14.16 10.80 32.52
N ASP A 172 14.44 11.94 31.87
CA ASP A 172 15.43 12.93 32.36
C ASP A 172 15.04 13.52 33.71
N ALA A 173 13.74 13.77 33.91
CA ALA A 173 13.17 14.23 35.17
C ALA A 173 13.14 13.14 36.26
N LEU A 174 13.51 11.89 35.95
CA LEU A 174 13.44 10.72 36.84
C LEU A 174 12.01 10.30 37.22
N LEU A 175 10.99 10.65 36.42
CA LEU A 175 9.61 10.20 36.61
C LEU A 175 9.34 8.95 35.79
N LYS A 176 8.88 7.88 36.43
CA LYS A 176 8.64 6.57 35.81
C LYS A 176 7.17 6.32 35.51
N ILE A 177 6.47 7.35 35.02
CA ILE A 177 5.01 7.33 34.82
C ILE A 177 4.61 6.22 33.84
N SER A 178 5.32 6.05 32.72
CA SER A 178 5.01 5.04 31.69
C SER A 178 5.18 3.59 32.14
N VAL A 179 5.78 3.33 33.32
CA VAL A 179 5.85 1.98 33.92
C VAL A 179 4.59 1.65 34.73
N VAL A 180 3.83 2.67 35.12
CA VAL A 180 2.63 2.54 35.96
C VAL A 180 1.35 2.81 35.17
N LEU A 181 1.37 3.77 34.26
CA LEU A 181 0.25 4.04 33.36
C LEU A 181 0.46 3.27 32.06
N SER A 182 -0.55 2.48 31.68
CA SER A 182 -0.57 1.77 30.39
C SER A 182 -0.68 2.72 29.19
N ASP A 183 -1.20 3.92 29.42
CA ASP A 183 -1.34 4.99 28.43
C ASP A 183 -1.03 6.34 29.08
N LEU A 184 0.16 6.87 28.77
CA LEU A 184 0.62 8.18 29.26
C LEU A 184 -0.18 9.34 28.65
N PHE A 185 -0.76 9.16 27.47
CA PHE A 185 -1.46 10.21 26.73
C PHE A 185 -2.98 10.07 26.78
N GLY A 186 -3.48 9.09 27.53
CA GLY A 186 -4.88 8.97 27.90
C GLY A 186 -5.29 9.96 29.00
N THR A 187 -6.53 9.88 29.47
CA THR A 187 -7.14 10.85 30.39
C THR A 187 -6.31 11.13 31.65
N SER A 188 -5.93 10.09 32.40
CA SER A 188 -5.15 10.24 33.64
C SER A 188 -3.77 10.84 33.38
N GLY A 189 -3.08 10.35 32.35
CA GLY A 189 -1.75 10.82 32.01
C GLY A 189 -1.75 12.27 31.53
N ARG A 190 -2.70 12.67 30.67
CA ARG A 190 -2.89 14.09 30.26
C ARG A 190 -3.15 15.01 31.46
N ARG A 191 -3.99 14.60 32.42
CA ARG A 191 -4.23 15.41 33.64
C ARG A 191 -2.94 15.61 34.44
N ILE A 192 -2.17 14.54 34.63
CA ILE A 192 -0.88 14.59 35.34
C ILE A 192 0.13 15.47 34.59
N LEU A 193 0.28 15.29 33.29
CA LEU A 193 1.19 16.08 32.46
C LEU A 193 0.82 17.57 32.49
N ASN A 194 -0.47 17.91 32.37
CA ASN A 194 -0.93 19.30 32.46
C ASN A 194 -0.69 19.90 33.85
N ALA A 195 -0.88 19.14 34.92
CA ALA A 195 -0.58 19.61 36.27
C ALA A 195 0.92 19.83 36.49
N LEU A 196 1.77 18.96 35.94
CA LEU A 196 3.22 19.17 35.91
C LEU A 196 3.58 20.46 35.14
N VAL A 197 2.97 20.70 33.98
CA VAL A 197 3.18 21.96 33.23
C VAL A 197 2.72 23.17 34.05
N ALA A 198 1.60 23.07 34.76
CA ALA A 198 1.03 24.13 35.59
C ALA A 198 1.78 24.37 36.92
N GLY A 199 2.91 23.70 37.16
CA GLY A 199 3.75 23.95 38.34
C GLY A 199 3.50 23.00 39.53
N GLN A 200 2.60 22.02 39.41
CA GLN A 200 2.45 21.02 40.47
C GLN A 200 3.68 20.11 40.53
N ARG A 201 4.22 19.88 41.73
CA ARG A 201 5.40 19.03 41.98
C ARG A 201 5.16 17.97 43.06
N ASP A 202 4.08 18.10 43.84
CA ASP A 202 3.74 17.14 44.90
C ASP A 202 3.25 15.82 44.28
N PRO A 203 3.98 14.70 44.47
CA PRO A 203 3.59 13.40 43.94
C PRO A 203 2.25 12.90 44.48
N ALA A 204 1.85 13.29 45.69
CA ALA A 204 0.56 12.91 46.26
C ALA A 204 -0.59 13.57 45.50
N ARG A 205 -0.52 14.90 45.29
CA ARG A 205 -1.50 15.66 44.51
C ARG A 205 -1.56 15.21 43.05
N LEU A 206 -0.41 14.88 42.45
CA LEU A 206 -0.38 14.35 41.08
C LEU A 206 -1.04 12.98 40.99
N ALA A 207 -0.83 12.10 41.98
CA ALA A 207 -1.43 10.77 41.99
C ALA A 207 -2.97 10.82 42.13
N GLU A 208 -3.52 11.82 42.81
CA GLU A 208 -4.97 12.04 42.97
C GLU A 208 -5.67 12.39 41.64
N LEU A 209 -4.93 12.86 40.63
CA LEU A 209 -5.48 13.17 39.31
C LEU A 209 -5.76 11.92 38.47
N ALA A 210 -5.24 10.77 38.87
CA ALA A 210 -5.45 9.51 38.19
C ALA A 210 -6.86 8.98 38.41
N ASP A 211 -7.48 8.50 37.33
CA ASP A 211 -8.78 7.83 37.38
C ASP A 211 -8.72 6.53 38.20
N TYR A 212 -9.84 6.18 38.84
CA TYR A 212 -9.97 4.97 39.66
C TYR A 212 -9.69 3.66 38.90
N ARG A 213 -9.74 3.68 37.56
CA ARG A 213 -9.42 2.53 36.69
C ARG A 213 -7.91 2.27 36.55
N VAL A 214 -7.06 3.16 37.05
CA VAL A 214 -5.61 2.93 37.05
C VAL A 214 -5.30 1.75 37.96
N ARG A 215 -4.75 0.68 37.37
CA ARG A 215 -4.40 -0.55 38.09
C ARG A 215 -3.26 -0.36 39.10
N ALA A 216 -2.48 0.70 38.90
CA ALA A 216 -1.50 1.24 39.83
C ALA A 216 -2.05 1.39 41.25
N SER A 217 -1.46 0.78 42.28
CA SER A 217 -1.80 1.20 43.65
C SER A 217 -1.41 2.68 43.86
N PRO A 218 -2.12 3.45 44.70
CA PRO A 218 -1.79 4.85 44.96
C PRO A 218 -0.33 5.04 45.40
N ALA A 219 0.19 4.14 46.23
CA ALA A 219 1.59 4.17 46.66
C ALA A 219 2.57 3.99 45.49
N ARG A 220 2.30 3.04 44.58
CA ARG A 220 3.15 2.81 43.40
C ARG A 220 3.09 3.98 42.41
N LEU A 221 1.92 4.59 42.25
CA LEU A 221 1.77 5.77 41.41
C LEU A 221 2.53 6.97 41.97
N ARG A 222 2.41 7.25 43.28
CA ARG A 222 3.18 8.29 43.97
C ARG A 222 4.68 8.07 43.82
N ALA A 223 5.16 6.83 43.99
CA ALA A 223 6.56 6.49 43.81
C ALA A 223 7.05 6.78 42.38
N ALA A 224 6.25 6.46 41.36
CA ALA A 224 6.59 6.75 39.96
C ALA A 224 6.56 8.24 39.60
N LEU A 225 5.80 9.05 40.35
CA LEU A 225 5.72 10.51 40.22
C LEU A 225 6.78 11.23 41.06
N THR A 226 7.51 10.52 41.90
CA THR A 226 8.59 11.08 42.71
C THR A 226 9.85 11.18 41.85
N GLY A 227 10.32 12.40 41.62
CA GLY A 227 11.48 12.66 40.76
C GLY A 227 11.97 14.11 40.86
N ARG A 228 12.83 14.51 39.93
CA ARG A 228 13.40 15.86 39.83
C ARG A 228 12.78 16.63 38.66
N PHE A 229 11.47 16.85 38.71
CA PHE A 229 10.79 17.67 37.71
C PHE A 229 11.06 19.16 37.95
N ARG A 230 11.63 19.84 36.94
CA ARG A 230 12.03 21.25 36.97
C ARG A 230 11.24 22.04 35.95
N ASP A 231 11.31 23.37 36.02
CA ASP A 231 10.57 24.25 35.11
C ASP A 231 11.04 24.11 33.66
N VAL A 232 12.30 23.78 33.42
CA VAL A 232 12.79 23.45 32.06
C VAL A 232 12.06 22.24 31.45
N HIS A 233 11.76 21.21 32.26
CA HIS A 233 10.98 20.05 31.81
C HIS A 233 9.52 20.44 31.57
N ALA A 234 8.96 21.33 32.41
CA ALA A 234 7.60 21.86 32.26
C ALA A 234 7.44 22.63 30.94
N VAL A 235 8.40 23.48 30.59
CA VAL A 235 8.43 24.22 29.33
C VAL A 235 8.47 23.26 28.15
N GLU A 236 9.38 22.28 28.16
CA GLU A 236 9.51 21.33 27.05
C GLU A 236 8.26 20.47 26.86
N ILE A 237 7.72 19.89 27.94
CA ILE A 237 6.48 19.11 27.85
C ILE A 237 5.30 19.97 27.40
N GLY A 238 5.18 21.21 27.90
CA GLY A 238 4.13 22.14 27.49
C GLY A 238 4.13 22.39 25.98
N MET A 239 5.30 22.73 25.42
CA MET A 239 5.46 22.93 23.97
C MET A 239 5.14 21.66 23.17
N LEU A 240 5.60 20.49 23.64
CA LEU A 240 5.34 19.23 22.95
C LEU A 240 3.86 18.84 22.98
N LEU A 241 3.15 19.10 24.09
CA LEU A 241 1.70 18.86 24.19
C LEU A 241 0.91 19.75 23.25
N GLU A 242 1.27 21.03 23.12
CA GLU A 242 0.65 21.94 22.17
C GLU A 242 0.84 21.47 20.73
N LEU A 243 2.07 21.09 20.35
CA LEU A 243 2.37 20.53 19.03
C LEU A 243 1.58 19.24 18.75
N ILE A 244 1.48 18.34 19.74
CA ILE A 244 0.68 17.12 19.60
C ILE A 244 -0.79 17.48 19.36
N GLY A 245 -1.36 18.40 20.14
CA GLY A 245 -2.75 18.83 20.00
C GLY A 245 -3.03 19.43 18.62
N LEU A 246 -2.14 20.28 18.12
CA LEU A 246 -2.25 20.85 16.77
C LEU A 246 -2.19 19.78 15.68
N LEU A 247 -1.26 18.83 15.80
CA LEU A 247 -1.11 17.73 14.83
C LEU A 247 -2.32 16.78 14.86
N GLU A 248 -2.84 16.45 16.04
CA GLU A 248 -4.04 15.63 16.20
C GLU A 248 -5.26 16.30 15.57
N ALA A 249 -5.45 17.62 15.78
CA ALA A 249 -6.52 18.37 15.14
C ALA A 249 -6.38 18.39 13.61
N LYS A 250 -5.18 18.60 13.08
CA LYS A 250 -4.94 18.58 11.62
C LYS A 250 -5.10 17.18 11.01
N VAL A 251 -4.85 16.13 11.78
CA VAL A 251 -5.15 14.76 11.36
C VAL A 251 -6.66 14.55 11.26
N ALA A 252 -7.45 15.06 12.20
CA ALA A 252 -8.92 15.00 12.13
C ALA A 252 -9.45 15.77 10.91
N ASP A 253 -8.97 17.00 10.67
CA ASP A 253 -9.33 17.79 9.48
C ASP A 253 -9.03 17.04 8.18
N LEU A 254 -7.93 16.28 8.13
CA LEU A 254 -7.56 15.46 6.98
C LEU A 254 -8.40 14.19 6.88
N ASP A 255 -8.76 13.56 7.99
CA ASP A 255 -9.62 12.37 7.99
C ASP A 255 -10.99 12.70 7.37
N ASP A 256 -11.57 13.87 7.67
CA ASP A 256 -12.82 14.35 7.07
C ASP A 256 -12.68 14.63 5.56
N GLN A 257 -11.61 15.33 5.16
CA GLN A 257 -11.34 15.60 3.74
C GLN A 257 -11.10 14.32 2.94
N ILE A 258 -10.34 13.38 3.49
CA ILE A 258 -10.08 12.08 2.86
C ILE A 258 -11.39 11.29 2.71
N ALA A 259 -12.25 11.29 3.72
CA ALA A 259 -13.55 10.62 3.66
C ALA A 259 -14.42 11.21 2.54
N ALA A 260 -14.49 12.54 2.44
CA ALA A 260 -15.22 13.22 1.36
C ALA A 260 -14.65 12.86 -0.02
N MET A 261 -13.33 12.97 -0.22
CA MET A 261 -12.68 12.61 -1.49
C MET A 261 -12.96 11.16 -1.89
N VAL A 262 -12.94 10.23 -0.94
CA VAL A 262 -13.21 8.81 -1.22
C VAL A 262 -14.66 8.57 -1.60
N ALA A 263 -15.61 9.28 -1.00
CA ALA A 263 -17.02 9.20 -1.38
C ALA A 263 -17.26 9.68 -2.82
N ASP A 264 -16.51 10.69 -3.27
CA ASP A 264 -16.63 11.28 -4.60
C ASP A 264 -15.84 10.54 -5.69
N LEU A 265 -15.06 9.51 -5.34
CA LEU A 265 -14.25 8.78 -6.32
C LEU A 265 -15.10 7.97 -7.30
N PRO A 266 -14.80 8.03 -8.62
CA PRO A 266 -15.35 7.10 -9.59
C PRO A 266 -15.04 5.65 -9.21
N GLY A 267 -16.07 4.80 -9.15
CA GLY A 267 -15.95 3.40 -8.77
C GLY A 267 -15.93 3.13 -7.26
N ALA A 268 -16.06 4.15 -6.41
CA ALA A 268 -16.22 3.98 -4.96
C ALA A 268 -17.69 3.86 -4.50
N ALA A 269 -18.63 4.14 -5.41
CA ALA A 269 -20.07 4.12 -5.14
C ALA A 269 -20.54 2.74 -4.63
N PRO A 270 -21.55 2.73 -3.74
CA PRO A 270 -22.18 1.49 -3.31
C PRO A 270 -22.78 0.72 -4.49
N ALA A 271 -22.86 -0.59 -4.36
CA ALA A 271 -23.61 -1.44 -5.28
C ALA A 271 -24.28 -2.59 -4.55
N CYS A 272 -25.47 -2.97 -5.01
CA CYS A 272 -26.21 -4.08 -4.45
C CYS A 272 -25.63 -5.44 -4.90
N GLY A 273 -25.47 -6.37 -3.94
CA GLY A 273 -25.07 -7.77 -4.20
C GLY A 273 -26.04 -8.55 -5.09
N ILE A 274 -27.35 -8.29 -4.94
CA ILE A 274 -28.43 -9.03 -5.61
C ILE A 274 -28.81 -8.40 -6.95
N CYS A 275 -29.24 -7.13 -6.96
CA CYS A 275 -29.70 -6.50 -8.20
C CYS A 275 -28.58 -5.86 -9.04
N ALA A 276 -27.34 -5.82 -8.53
CA ALA A 276 -26.19 -5.20 -9.19
C ALA A 276 -26.35 -3.71 -9.55
N LEU A 277 -27.40 -3.04 -9.06
CA LEU A 277 -27.57 -1.60 -9.24
C LEU A 277 -26.43 -0.87 -8.51
N VAL A 278 -25.70 -0.05 -9.26
CA VAL A 278 -24.67 0.85 -8.74
C VAL A 278 -25.33 2.16 -8.34
N GLY A 279 -25.04 2.63 -7.14
CA GLY A 279 -25.67 3.79 -6.54
C GLY A 279 -26.13 3.50 -5.11
N GLY A 280 -26.70 4.52 -4.47
CA GLY A 280 -27.18 4.44 -3.08
C GLY A 280 -28.50 3.69 -2.91
N GLU A 281 -29.06 3.12 -3.97
CA GLU A 281 -30.41 2.57 -4.01
C GLU A 281 -30.44 1.16 -4.60
N HIS A 282 -31.56 0.46 -4.37
CA HIS A 282 -31.83 -0.86 -4.93
C HIS A 282 -32.76 -0.75 -6.12
N ALA A 283 -32.66 -1.70 -7.06
CA ALA A 283 -33.64 -1.81 -8.13
C ALA A 283 -35.04 -2.13 -7.57
N PRO A 284 -36.13 -1.66 -8.22
CA PRO A 284 -37.49 -2.01 -7.82
C PRO A 284 -37.68 -3.53 -7.73
N GLY A 285 -38.22 -4.01 -6.61
CA GLY A 285 -38.44 -5.45 -6.37
C GLY A 285 -37.20 -6.24 -5.94
N CYS A 286 -36.08 -5.58 -5.62
CA CYS A 286 -34.90 -6.27 -5.10
C CYS A 286 -35.22 -6.96 -3.76
N ALA A 287 -34.72 -8.19 -3.58
CA ALA A 287 -34.86 -8.92 -2.32
C ALA A 287 -34.18 -8.21 -1.13
N ASP A 288 -33.18 -7.37 -1.39
CA ASP A 288 -32.48 -6.56 -0.39
C ASP A 288 -33.03 -5.13 -0.30
N ALA A 289 -34.22 -4.85 -0.82
CA ALA A 289 -34.81 -3.52 -0.75
C ALA A 289 -34.84 -3.01 0.71
N GLY A 290 -34.26 -1.82 0.94
CA GLY A 290 -34.13 -1.20 2.27
C GLY A 290 -32.86 -1.58 3.04
N VAL A 291 -32.05 -2.53 2.56
CA VAL A 291 -30.74 -2.86 3.15
C VAL A 291 -29.73 -1.75 2.81
N ARG A 292 -29.00 -1.26 3.81
CA ARG A 292 -27.95 -0.25 3.61
C ARG A 292 -26.84 -0.80 2.70
N LEU A 293 -26.60 -0.11 1.60
CA LEU A 293 -25.47 -0.38 0.71
C LEU A 293 -24.21 0.30 1.24
N LEU A 294 -23.08 -0.38 1.13
CA LEU A 294 -21.79 0.10 1.62
C LEU A 294 -20.95 0.62 0.45
N GLY A 295 -20.34 1.80 0.64
CA GLY A 295 -19.32 2.30 -0.28
C GLY A 295 -18.03 1.48 -0.23
N LEU A 296 -17.11 1.73 -1.15
CA LEU A 296 -15.88 0.93 -1.26
C LEU A 296 -15.04 0.92 0.03
N ALA A 297 -14.88 2.06 0.70
CA ALA A 297 -14.10 2.13 1.94
C ALA A 297 -14.75 1.33 3.08
N GLU A 298 -16.07 1.38 3.18
CA GLU A 298 -16.83 0.62 4.18
C GLU A 298 -16.77 -0.89 3.91
N ARG A 299 -16.83 -1.30 2.63
CA ARG A 299 -16.65 -2.72 2.25
C ARG A 299 -15.24 -3.23 2.58
N LEU A 300 -14.22 -2.40 2.40
CA LEU A 300 -12.86 -2.74 2.80
C LEU A 300 -12.69 -2.76 4.32
N ASP A 301 -13.42 -1.92 5.06
CA ASP A 301 -13.43 -1.89 6.52
C ASP A 301 -13.99 -3.19 7.13
N GLU A 302 -14.88 -3.89 6.43
CA GLU A 302 -15.37 -5.22 6.85
C GLU A 302 -14.25 -6.26 6.99
N ILE A 303 -13.15 -6.11 6.26
CA ILE A 303 -12.02 -7.03 6.34
C ILE A 303 -11.42 -6.96 7.74
N THR A 304 -11.40 -8.11 8.43
CA THR A 304 -10.92 -8.22 9.82
C THR A 304 -9.58 -7.52 10.04
N GLY A 305 -9.63 -6.41 10.77
CA GLY A 305 -8.47 -5.62 11.20
C GLY A 305 -8.10 -4.46 10.30
N VAL A 306 -8.73 -4.27 9.14
CA VAL A 306 -8.39 -3.16 8.22
C VAL A 306 -8.72 -1.82 8.86
N GLY A 307 -9.96 -1.56 9.27
CA GLY A 307 -10.31 -0.23 9.79
C GLY A 307 -10.44 0.80 8.65
N MET A 308 -11.30 1.81 8.85
CA MET A 308 -11.55 2.87 7.86
C MET A 308 -10.25 3.55 7.36
N SER A 309 -9.33 3.90 8.26
CA SER A 309 -8.08 4.57 7.85
C SER A 309 -7.19 3.69 6.97
N CYS A 310 -7.11 2.37 7.20
CA CYS A 310 -6.33 1.51 6.30
C CYS A 310 -7.08 1.28 4.99
N ALA A 311 -8.40 1.19 5.00
CA ALA A 311 -9.22 1.08 3.80
C ALA A 311 -8.96 2.27 2.86
N GLN A 312 -8.99 3.49 3.38
CA GLN A 312 -8.69 4.71 2.61
C GLN A 312 -7.27 4.71 2.02
N VAL A 313 -6.26 4.25 2.79
CA VAL A 313 -4.88 4.12 2.27
C VAL A 313 -4.79 3.04 1.19
N ILE A 314 -5.52 1.93 1.33
CA ILE A 314 -5.56 0.87 0.31
C ILE A 314 -6.16 1.43 -0.99
N ILE A 315 -7.27 2.16 -0.92
CA ILE A 315 -7.89 2.83 -2.08
C ILE A 315 -6.92 3.84 -2.69
N ALA A 316 -6.27 4.67 -1.89
CA ALA A 316 -5.30 5.64 -2.39
C ALA A 316 -4.12 4.98 -3.12
N GLU A 317 -3.61 3.85 -2.60
CA GLU A 317 -2.43 3.22 -3.17
C GLU A 317 -2.73 2.25 -4.32
N LEU A 318 -3.94 1.69 -4.43
CA LEU A 318 -4.34 0.79 -5.51
C LEU A 318 -5.26 1.44 -6.56
N GLY A 319 -5.98 2.51 -6.21
CA GLY A 319 -7.07 3.06 -7.01
C GLY A 319 -8.38 2.26 -6.91
N THR A 320 -9.37 2.67 -7.70
CA THR A 320 -10.70 2.04 -7.78
C THR A 320 -10.84 1.03 -8.92
N HIS A 321 -9.89 0.99 -9.85
CA HIS A 321 -9.90 0.12 -11.05
C HIS A 321 -8.68 -0.80 -11.10
N VAL A 322 -8.51 -1.67 -10.10
CA VAL A 322 -7.30 -2.48 -9.93
C VAL A 322 -7.00 -3.46 -11.05
N THR A 323 -8.02 -3.95 -11.77
CA THR A 323 -7.87 -4.92 -12.87
C THR A 323 -7.16 -4.34 -14.09
N THR A 324 -7.27 -3.03 -14.30
CA THR A 324 -6.55 -2.33 -15.38
C THR A 324 -5.05 -2.24 -15.12
N GLN A 325 -4.64 -2.29 -13.85
CA GLN A 325 -3.26 -2.11 -13.43
C GLN A 325 -2.56 -3.43 -13.11
N PHE A 326 -3.31 -4.36 -12.51
CA PHE A 326 -2.80 -5.64 -12.05
C PHE A 326 -3.72 -6.72 -12.61
N PRO A 327 -3.22 -7.63 -13.47
CA PRO A 327 -4.06 -8.69 -14.04
C PRO A 327 -4.66 -9.62 -12.97
N THR A 328 -3.95 -9.81 -11.86
CA THR A 328 -4.42 -10.64 -10.75
C THR A 328 -4.02 -10.02 -9.40
N ALA A 329 -4.70 -10.44 -8.34
CA ALA A 329 -4.32 -10.10 -6.97
C ALA A 329 -2.86 -10.48 -6.64
N GLY A 330 -2.34 -11.54 -7.27
CA GLY A 330 -0.94 -11.94 -7.17
C GLY A 330 0.03 -10.88 -7.71
N HIS A 331 -0.33 -10.21 -8.81
CA HIS A 331 0.45 -9.10 -9.38
C HIS A 331 0.44 -7.88 -8.44
N ALA A 332 -0.71 -7.54 -7.85
CA ALA A 332 -0.80 -6.49 -6.84
C ALA A 332 0.08 -6.82 -5.61
N ALA A 333 0.06 -8.07 -5.14
CA ALA A 333 0.92 -8.52 -4.05
C ALA A 333 2.41 -8.48 -4.39
N ALA A 334 2.78 -8.84 -5.62
CA ALA A 334 4.15 -8.76 -6.11
C ALA A 334 4.63 -7.30 -6.20
N TRP A 335 3.79 -6.40 -6.70
CA TRP A 335 4.04 -4.96 -6.75
C TRP A 335 4.23 -4.35 -5.34
N ALA A 336 3.38 -4.74 -4.39
CA ALA A 336 3.51 -4.38 -2.97
C ALA A 336 4.71 -5.05 -2.26
N LYS A 337 5.46 -5.91 -2.97
CA LYS A 337 6.58 -6.73 -2.48
C LYS A 337 6.20 -7.61 -1.28
N LEU A 338 4.98 -8.13 -1.23
CA LEU A 338 4.52 -9.09 -0.20
C LEU A 338 4.82 -10.54 -0.57
N VAL A 339 5.44 -10.75 -1.73
CA VAL A 339 5.86 -12.05 -2.25
C VAL A 339 7.38 -12.13 -2.16
N PRO A 340 7.95 -13.26 -1.67
CA PRO A 340 9.40 -13.46 -1.72
C PRO A 340 9.86 -13.53 -3.18
N VAL A 341 11.05 -13.00 -3.45
CA VAL A 341 11.67 -13.11 -4.77
C VAL A 341 12.28 -14.50 -4.91
N VAL A 342 11.92 -15.24 -5.95
CA VAL A 342 12.58 -16.53 -6.26
C VAL A 342 13.97 -16.22 -6.83
N ARG A 343 15.01 -16.85 -6.27
CA ARG A 343 16.36 -16.85 -6.82
C ARG A 343 16.67 -18.25 -7.29
N GLN A 344 16.76 -18.42 -8.61
CA GLN A 344 17.08 -19.69 -9.24
C GLN A 344 18.42 -19.60 -9.96
N SER A 345 19.26 -20.61 -9.76
CA SER A 345 20.53 -20.80 -10.47
C SER A 345 20.70 -22.28 -10.77
N GLY A 346 20.74 -22.64 -12.05
CA GLY A 346 20.74 -24.03 -12.51
C GLY A 346 19.57 -24.82 -11.90
N LYS A 347 19.88 -25.92 -11.21
CA LYS A 347 18.90 -26.80 -10.54
C LYS A 347 18.48 -26.33 -9.15
N THR A 348 19.06 -25.24 -8.64
CA THR A 348 18.80 -24.78 -7.27
C THR A 348 17.85 -23.58 -7.27
N SER A 349 16.78 -23.67 -6.48
CA SER A 349 15.85 -22.58 -6.22
C SER A 349 15.86 -22.24 -4.73
N ARG A 350 16.00 -20.96 -4.41
CA ARG A 350 15.95 -20.44 -3.03
C ARG A 350 14.98 -19.27 -2.96
N SER A 351 14.18 -19.22 -1.89
CA SER A 351 13.34 -18.06 -1.60
C SER A 351 14.20 -16.93 -1.02
N GLY A 352 14.24 -15.79 -1.72
CA GLY A 352 14.87 -14.56 -1.25
C GLY A 352 13.94 -13.72 -0.35
N PRO A 353 14.47 -12.61 0.22
CA PRO A 353 13.69 -11.70 1.05
C PRO A 353 12.62 -10.96 0.22
N THR A 354 11.59 -10.45 0.90
CA THR A 354 10.68 -9.47 0.31
C THR A 354 11.39 -8.15 0.08
N GLY A 355 11.24 -7.54 -1.09
CA GLY A 355 11.83 -6.23 -1.39
C GLY A 355 11.17 -5.04 -0.68
N LYS A 356 11.65 -3.82 -0.96
CA LYS A 356 11.03 -2.57 -0.49
C LYS A 356 9.93 -2.13 -1.47
N GLY A 357 8.69 -2.53 -1.21
CA GLY A 357 7.51 -2.12 -1.99
C GLY A 357 6.99 -0.74 -1.58
N ASN A 358 5.77 -0.40 -2.00
CA ASN A 358 5.11 0.84 -1.59
C ASN A 358 5.00 0.93 -0.05
N ARG A 359 5.69 1.91 0.55
CA ARG A 359 5.80 2.00 2.01
C ARG A 359 4.47 2.30 2.71
N TRP A 360 3.57 3.02 2.05
CA TRP A 360 2.30 3.47 2.62
C TRP A 360 1.31 2.32 2.65
N LEU A 361 1.14 1.64 1.51
CA LEU A 361 0.32 0.43 1.43
C LEU A 361 0.82 -0.65 2.41
N ARG A 362 2.13 -0.89 2.46
CA ARG A 362 2.70 -1.86 3.42
C ARG A 362 2.50 -1.44 4.87
N GLY A 363 2.56 -0.14 5.17
CA GLY A 363 2.28 0.40 6.50
C GLY A 363 0.83 0.13 6.92
N ALA A 364 -0.13 0.40 6.03
CA ALA A 364 -1.54 0.11 6.26
C ALA A 364 -1.79 -1.39 6.44
N LEU A 365 -1.28 -2.24 5.55
CA LEU A 365 -1.42 -3.70 5.65
C LEU A 365 -0.75 -4.27 6.90
N GLY A 366 0.38 -3.69 7.34
CA GLY A 366 1.05 -4.08 8.58
C GLY A 366 0.26 -3.70 9.83
N THR A 367 -0.37 -2.52 9.83
CA THR A 367 -1.29 -2.07 10.88
C THR A 367 -2.51 -2.98 10.94
N ALA A 368 -3.10 -3.26 9.78
CA ALA A 368 -4.25 -4.14 9.67
C ALA A 368 -3.95 -5.55 10.19
N ALA A 369 -2.84 -6.16 9.73
CA ALA A 369 -2.40 -7.48 10.19
C ALA A 369 -2.14 -7.53 11.72
N MET A 370 -1.71 -6.41 12.32
CA MET A 370 -1.50 -6.33 13.76
C MET A 370 -2.81 -6.22 14.54
N ALA A 371 -3.83 -5.57 13.99
CA ALA A 371 -5.19 -5.58 14.54
C ALA A 371 -5.84 -6.96 14.39
N THR A 372 -5.68 -7.61 13.23
CA THR A 372 -6.09 -9.01 13.00
C THR A 372 -5.47 -9.95 14.04
N ALA A 373 -4.18 -9.77 14.36
CA ALA A 373 -3.48 -10.60 15.35
C ALA A 373 -4.10 -10.55 16.76
N LYS A 374 -4.83 -9.47 17.09
CA LYS A 374 -5.55 -9.30 18.36
C LYS A 374 -7.01 -9.79 18.29
N SER A 375 -7.55 -9.98 17.09
CA SER A 375 -8.95 -10.33 16.84
C SER A 375 -9.17 -11.84 16.97
N LYS A 376 -9.62 -12.27 18.15
CA LYS A 376 -9.95 -13.68 18.41
C LYS A 376 -11.25 -14.09 17.70
N GLY A 377 -11.40 -15.36 17.35
CA GLY A 377 -12.63 -15.89 16.73
C GLY A 377 -12.75 -15.67 15.21
N THR A 378 -11.76 -15.04 14.57
CA THR A 378 -11.80 -14.69 13.15
C THR A 378 -10.91 -15.60 12.30
N PHE A 379 -11.25 -15.77 11.03
CA PHE A 379 -10.48 -16.56 10.06
C PHE A 379 -9.06 -16.01 9.88
N LEU A 380 -8.92 -14.70 9.67
CA LEU A 380 -7.61 -14.08 9.46
C LEU A 380 -6.79 -14.06 10.77
N GLY A 381 -7.44 -13.93 11.93
CA GLY A 381 -6.82 -14.05 13.24
C GLY A 381 -6.23 -15.44 13.47
N GLU A 382 -6.99 -16.50 13.17
CA GLU A 382 -6.51 -17.87 13.30
C GLU A 382 -5.40 -18.18 12.29
N ARG A 383 -5.51 -17.69 11.05
CA ARG A 383 -4.45 -17.76 10.04
C ARG A 383 -3.14 -17.15 10.55
N TYR A 384 -3.22 -15.97 11.18
CA TYR A 384 -2.07 -15.32 11.79
C TYR A 384 -1.42 -16.22 12.86
N GLN A 385 -2.20 -16.74 13.81
CA GLN A 385 -1.66 -17.56 14.91
C GLN A 385 -0.98 -18.84 14.39
N ARG A 386 -1.59 -19.53 13.41
CA ARG A 386 -1.02 -20.73 12.80
C ARG A 386 0.31 -20.49 12.08
N ILE A 387 0.46 -19.35 11.40
CA ILE A 387 1.72 -19.00 10.74
C ILE A 387 2.74 -18.54 11.78
N ARG A 388 2.32 -17.73 12.77
CA ARG A 388 3.20 -17.25 13.84
C ARG A 388 3.84 -18.41 14.61
N ARG A 389 3.07 -19.43 14.99
CA ARG A 389 3.57 -20.62 15.70
C ARG A 389 4.66 -21.37 14.90
N ARG A 390 4.52 -21.44 13.57
CA ARG A 390 5.43 -22.19 12.68
C ARG A 390 6.62 -21.38 12.16
N ARG A 391 6.45 -20.07 11.95
CA ARG A 391 7.39 -19.23 11.17
C ARG A 391 7.75 -17.91 11.86
N GLY A 392 7.20 -17.61 13.03
CA GLY A 392 7.46 -16.39 13.78
C GLY A 392 6.59 -15.19 13.37
N LYS A 393 6.61 -14.15 14.22
CA LYS A 393 5.74 -12.96 14.14
C LYS A 393 5.84 -12.22 12.81
N GLN A 394 7.06 -11.90 12.36
CA GLN A 394 7.26 -11.07 11.17
C GLN A 394 6.74 -11.75 9.89
N LYS A 395 7.01 -13.05 9.72
CA LYS A 395 6.51 -13.82 8.56
C LYS A 395 4.99 -13.95 8.59
N ALA A 396 4.38 -14.09 9.78
CA ALA A 396 2.94 -14.11 9.94
C ALA A 396 2.29 -12.78 9.53
N MET A 397 2.86 -11.64 9.94
CA MET A 397 2.37 -10.32 9.55
C MET A 397 2.38 -10.14 8.03
N VAL A 398 3.49 -10.49 7.36
CA VAL A 398 3.59 -10.38 5.89
C VAL A 398 2.57 -11.29 5.19
N ALA A 399 2.43 -12.53 5.65
CA ALA A 399 1.51 -13.49 5.04
C ALA A 399 0.03 -13.06 5.19
N VAL A 400 -0.36 -12.53 6.36
CA VAL A 400 -1.72 -12.02 6.58
C VAL A 400 -1.94 -10.71 5.83
N GLY A 401 -0.95 -9.81 5.80
CA GLY A 401 -1.01 -8.60 4.98
C GLY A 401 -1.20 -8.92 3.49
N ARG A 402 -0.59 -10.00 2.98
CA ARG A 402 -0.86 -10.50 1.63
C ARG A 402 -2.31 -10.96 1.48
N SER A 403 -2.84 -11.74 2.41
CA SER A 403 -4.25 -12.19 2.36
C SER A 403 -5.23 -11.02 2.40
N ILE A 404 -4.98 -10.00 3.24
CA ILE A 404 -5.78 -8.76 3.29
C ILE A 404 -5.74 -8.05 1.93
N LEU A 405 -4.55 -7.92 1.32
CA LEU A 405 -4.41 -7.28 0.02
C LEU A 405 -5.14 -8.05 -1.10
N GLU A 406 -5.09 -9.38 -1.08
CA GLU A 406 -5.80 -10.21 -2.06
C GLU A 406 -7.32 -10.07 -1.92
N ILE A 407 -7.84 -10.02 -0.69
CA ILE A 407 -9.26 -9.77 -0.43
C ILE A 407 -9.64 -8.35 -0.90
N ALA A 408 -8.84 -7.34 -0.53
CA ALA A 408 -9.08 -5.96 -0.92
C ALA A 408 -9.09 -5.80 -2.45
N TYR A 409 -8.17 -6.45 -3.15
CA TYR A 409 -8.15 -6.49 -4.61
C TYR A 409 -9.48 -7.00 -5.18
N LEU A 410 -10.02 -8.11 -4.64
CA LEU A 410 -11.28 -8.68 -5.11
C LEU A 410 -12.47 -7.74 -4.85
N LEU A 411 -12.51 -7.07 -3.69
CA LEU A 411 -13.57 -6.12 -3.35
C LEU A 411 -13.52 -4.85 -4.20
N ILE A 412 -12.31 -4.37 -4.56
CA ILE A 412 -12.16 -3.25 -5.48
C ILE A 412 -12.54 -3.66 -6.90
N ALA A 413 -12.13 -4.85 -7.34
CA ALA A 413 -12.40 -5.35 -8.69
C ALA A 413 -13.89 -5.60 -8.96
N ASN A 414 -14.69 -5.89 -7.93
CA ASN A 414 -16.11 -6.16 -8.08
C ASN A 414 -16.92 -5.38 -7.04
N PRO A 415 -17.74 -4.39 -7.44
CA PRO A 415 -18.47 -3.52 -6.52
C PRO A 415 -19.56 -4.24 -5.71
N THR A 416 -20.00 -5.43 -6.12
CA THR A 416 -21.11 -6.16 -5.47
C THR A 416 -20.64 -7.16 -4.40
N LEU A 417 -19.33 -7.48 -4.34
CA LEU A 417 -18.79 -8.44 -3.37
C LEU A 417 -18.77 -7.89 -1.94
N ARG A 418 -18.96 -8.75 -0.95
CA ARG A 418 -18.81 -8.39 0.47
C ARG A 418 -17.85 -9.35 1.14
N PHE A 419 -17.13 -8.86 2.15
CA PHE A 419 -16.28 -9.74 2.94
C PHE A 419 -17.13 -10.45 3.98
N HIS A 420 -17.05 -11.78 4.00
CA HIS A 420 -17.66 -12.61 5.03
C HIS A 420 -16.54 -13.37 5.75
N ASP A 421 -16.39 -13.14 7.06
CA ASP A 421 -15.40 -13.85 7.84
C ASP A 421 -15.78 -15.34 7.95
N LEU A 422 -14.82 -16.21 7.63
CA LEU A 422 -15.06 -17.65 7.61
C LEU A 422 -15.08 -18.29 9.00
N GLY A 423 -14.74 -17.55 10.06
CA GLY A 423 -14.63 -18.04 11.43
C GLY A 423 -13.28 -18.69 11.73
N ALA A 424 -12.94 -18.75 13.03
CA ALA A 424 -11.69 -19.37 13.50
C ALA A 424 -11.64 -20.89 13.25
N ASP A 425 -12.79 -21.55 13.23
CA ASP A 425 -12.94 -22.99 13.03
C ASP A 425 -12.80 -23.43 11.56
N TYR A 426 -12.70 -22.48 10.62
CA TYR A 426 -12.59 -22.77 9.19
C TYR A 426 -11.50 -23.80 8.87
N TYR A 427 -10.31 -23.64 9.47
CA TYR A 427 -9.21 -24.57 9.21
C TYR A 427 -9.40 -25.93 9.88
N ASP A 428 -10.20 -26.01 10.95
CA ASP A 428 -10.52 -27.28 11.61
C ASP A 428 -11.58 -28.03 10.79
N ARG A 429 -12.58 -27.32 10.25
CA ARG A 429 -13.53 -27.84 9.26
C ARG A 429 -12.84 -28.36 8.00
N LEU A 430 -11.83 -27.63 7.50
CA LEU A 430 -11.06 -28.03 6.32
C LEU A 430 -10.19 -29.28 6.57
N ASN A 431 -9.69 -29.44 7.80
CA ASN A 431 -8.86 -30.56 8.21
C ASN A 431 -9.66 -31.71 8.85
N SER A 432 -10.99 -31.69 8.80
CA SER A 432 -11.77 -32.82 9.32
C SER A 432 -11.39 -34.10 8.56
N PRO A 433 -11.31 -35.27 9.22
CA PRO A 433 -10.95 -36.53 8.57
C PRO A 433 -11.81 -36.81 7.33
N GLU A 434 -13.09 -36.48 7.40
CA GLU A 434 -14.05 -36.62 6.30
C GLU A 434 -13.75 -35.70 5.11
N GLN A 435 -13.40 -34.43 5.33
CA GLN A 435 -13.04 -33.52 4.23
C GLN A 435 -11.68 -33.87 3.63
N GLN A 436 -10.71 -34.30 4.45
CA GLN A 436 -9.43 -34.80 3.94
C GLN A 436 -9.63 -36.05 3.09
N ALA A 437 -10.47 -36.99 3.53
CA ALA A 437 -10.83 -38.17 2.76
C ALA A 437 -11.47 -37.78 1.42
N ARG A 438 -12.50 -36.92 1.43
CA ARG A 438 -13.16 -36.42 0.20
C ARG A 438 -12.20 -35.71 -0.75
N ARG A 439 -11.24 -34.94 -0.23
CA ARG A 439 -10.25 -34.23 -1.05
C ARG A 439 -9.26 -35.19 -1.70
N LYS A 440 -8.76 -36.18 -0.94
CA LYS A 440 -7.90 -37.25 -1.48
C LYS A 440 -8.61 -38.11 -2.51
N ILE A 441 -9.89 -38.44 -2.28
CA ILE A 441 -10.75 -39.11 -3.26
C ILE A 441 -10.79 -38.29 -4.56
N ARG A 442 -11.19 -37.02 -4.51
CA ARG A 442 -11.23 -36.16 -5.72
C ARG A 442 -9.89 -36.03 -6.43
N GLU A 443 -8.79 -36.01 -5.68
CA GLU A 443 -7.44 -35.98 -6.25
C GLU A 443 -7.10 -37.28 -6.97
N ILE A 444 -7.41 -38.43 -6.38
CA ILE A 444 -7.27 -39.75 -7.01
C ILE A 444 -8.16 -39.85 -8.25
N GLU A 445 -9.43 -39.42 -8.16
CA GLU A 445 -10.36 -39.42 -9.30
C GLU A 445 -9.84 -38.55 -10.44
N ARG A 446 -9.27 -37.37 -10.14
CA ARG A 446 -8.66 -36.49 -11.14
C ARG A 446 -7.42 -37.10 -11.79
N LEU A 447 -6.59 -37.79 -11.02
CA LEU A 447 -5.33 -38.39 -11.51
C LEU A 447 -5.56 -39.69 -12.28
N THR A 448 -6.60 -40.45 -11.92
CA THR A 448 -6.86 -41.79 -12.48
C THR A 448 -8.02 -41.83 -13.48
N GLY A 449 -8.88 -40.80 -13.50
CA GLY A 449 -10.10 -40.77 -14.31
C GLY A 449 -11.22 -41.71 -13.83
N LYS A 450 -11.01 -42.42 -12.71
CA LYS A 450 -11.95 -43.40 -12.15
C LYS A 450 -12.68 -42.84 -10.94
N LYS A 451 -13.94 -43.22 -10.71
CA LYS A 451 -14.66 -42.84 -9.48
C LYS A 451 -14.21 -43.70 -8.31
N VAL A 452 -14.02 -43.07 -7.16
CA VAL A 452 -13.55 -43.76 -5.95
C VAL A 452 -14.66 -43.77 -4.91
N HIS A 453 -15.05 -44.96 -4.47
CA HIS A 453 -16.07 -45.17 -3.46
C HIS A 453 -15.41 -45.70 -2.17
N LEU A 454 -15.84 -45.18 -1.02
CA LEU A 454 -15.45 -45.72 0.29
C LEU A 454 -16.54 -46.71 0.73
N VAL A 455 -16.17 -47.97 0.95
CA VAL A 455 -17.04 -49.02 1.49
C VAL A 455 -16.40 -49.53 2.76
N ASP A 456 -17.08 -49.42 3.91
CA ASP A 456 -16.65 -49.95 5.22
C ASP A 456 -15.21 -49.59 5.66
N GLY A 457 -14.68 -48.45 5.19
CA GLY A 457 -13.33 -47.98 5.51
C GLY A 457 -12.24 -48.43 4.53
N GLU A 458 -12.58 -49.21 3.50
CA GLU A 458 -11.68 -49.59 2.39
C GLU A 458 -11.99 -48.75 1.13
N ALA A 459 -10.93 -48.31 0.45
CA ALA A 459 -11.04 -47.51 -0.77
C ALA A 459 -11.01 -48.43 -2.00
N VAL A 460 -12.14 -48.51 -2.73
CA VAL A 460 -12.26 -49.32 -3.94
C VAL A 460 -12.40 -48.40 -5.15
N ALA A 461 -11.54 -48.57 -6.15
CA ALA A 461 -11.58 -47.83 -7.40
C ALA A 461 -12.29 -48.66 -8.48
N SER A 462 -13.39 -48.14 -9.04
CA SER A 462 -14.14 -48.76 -10.14
C SER A 462 -13.78 -48.12 -11.47
#